data_AF-A0A7W1W1I9-F1
#
_entry.id   AF-A0A7W1W1I9-F1
#
_cell.length_a   1.000
_cell.length_b   1.000
_cell.length_c   1.000
_cell.angle_alpha   90.00
_cell.angle_beta   90.00
_cell.angle_gamma   90.00
#
_symmetry.space_group_name_H-M   'P 1'
#
loop_
_entity.id
_entity.type
_entity.pdbx_description
1 polymer ?
#
loop_
_entity_poly.entity_id
_entity_poly.type
_entity_poly.pdbx_seq_one_letter_code
_entity_poly.pdbx_strand_id
1 'polypeptide(L)'
;MKTPNRDLLVLVKDNHLDKDAIEFELEQLNQLLFVFETVDNFCVAHEVFDLNKYKIIYNAKTIREVMNQKELKPFVFISNKN
;
A
#
# COMPACT_ATOMS: atom_id res chain seq x y z
N MET A 1 -12.19 -1.47 8.46
CA MET A 1 -10.74 -1.73 8.33
C MET A 1 -10.24 -2.12 9.70
N LYS A 2 -9.53 -3.25 9.84
CA LYS A 2 -8.89 -3.63 11.11
C LYS A 2 -7.91 -2.52 11.50
N THR A 3 -7.84 -2.21 12.79
CA THR A 3 -7.06 -1.10 13.33
C THR A 3 -5.58 -1.28 12.98
N PRO A 4 -4.99 -0.45 12.11
CA PRO A 4 -3.60 -0.60 11.66
C PRO A 4 -2.59 -0.51 12.82
N ASN A 5 -2.98 0.16 13.92
CA ASN A 5 -2.19 0.28 15.14
C ASN A 5 -1.67 -1.06 15.68
N ARG A 6 -2.38 -2.18 15.46
CA ARG A 6 -2.01 -3.46 16.08
C ARG A 6 -0.86 -4.16 15.38
N ASP A 7 -0.74 -4.02 14.06
CA ASP A 7 0.25 -4.75 13.26
C ASP A 7 1.62 -4.06 13.28
N LEU A 8 1.65 -2.72 13.35
CA LEU A 8 2.87 -1.93 13.52
C LEU A 8 3.53 -2.14 14.90
N LEU A 9 2.71 -2.23 15.96
CA LEU A 9 3.20 -2.46 17.34
C LEU A 9 3.89 -3.81 17.53
N VAL A 10 3.54 -4.82 16.71
CA VAL A 10 4.17 -6.15 16.76
C VAL A 10 5.61 -6.11 16.24
N LEU A 11 5.93 -5.20 15.30
CA LEU A 11 7.28 -5.05 14.76
C LEU A 11 8.26 -4.38 15.73
N VAL A 12 7.76 -3.60 16.69
CA VAL A 12 8.57 -2.78 17.62
C VAL A 12 8.92 -3.51 18.91
N LYS A 13 8.51 -4.78 19.07
CA LYS A 13 8.66 -5.53 20.31
C LYS A 13 10.08 -6.08 20.54
N ASP A 14 11.08 -5.22 20.45
CA ASP A 14 12.40 -5.46 21.05
C ASP A 14 12.41 -4.88 22.47
N ASN A 15 12.86 -5.70 23.43
CA ASN A 15 12.65 -5.57 24.88
C ASN A 15 13.33 -4.37 25.58
N HIS A 16 13.66 -3.30 24.87
CA HIS A 16 14.41 -2.15 25.40
C HIS A 16 13.82 -0.77 25.10
N LEU A 17 12.64 -0.68 24.49
CA LEU A 17 12.06 0.61 24.10
C LEU A 17 11.06 1.14 25.16
N ASP A 18 11.24 2.42 25.49
CA ASP A 18 10.32 3.21 26.28
C ASP A 18 8.95 3.30 25.59
N LYS A 19 7.87 3.07 26.33
CA LYS A 19 6.51 3.00 25.74
C LYS A 19 6.11 4.32 25.09
N ASP A 20 6.52 5.44 25.69
CA ASP A 20 6.20 6.77 25.17
C ASP A 20 6.94 7.02 23.83
N ALA A 21 8.17 6.53 23.70
CA ALA A 21 8.92 6.59 22.45
C ALA A 21 8.28 5.72 21.35
N ILE A 22 7.76 4.54 21.69
CA ILE A 22 7.04 3.67 20.75
C ILE A 22 5.76 4.35 20.26
N GLU A 23 4.98 4.95 21.17
CA GLU A 23 3.75 5.66 20.81
C GLU A 23 4.05 6.85 19.88
N PHE A 24 5.12 7.60 20.15
CA PHE A 24 5.56 8.70 19.30
C PHE A 24 5.95 8.22 17.89
N GLU A 25 6.80 7.20 17.78
CA GLU A 25 7.19 6.64 16.48
C GLU A 25 5.99 6.10 15.69
N LEU A 26 5.03 5.49 16.39
CA LEU A 26 3.81 4.98 15.76
C LEU A 26 2.92 6.11 15.25
N GLU A 27 2.80 7.22 15.99
CA GLU A 27 2.07 8.41 15.55
C GLU A 27 2.72 9.02 14.30
N GLN A 28 4.04 9.19 14.32
CA GLN A 28 4.80 9.73 13.19
C GLN A 28 4.63 8.86 11.93
N LEU A 29 4.69 7.54 12.10
CA LEU A 29 4.50 6.60 11.01
C LEU A 29 3.06 6.61 10.49
N ASN A 30 2.06 6.71 11.37
CA ASN A 30 0.66 6.82 10.96
C ASN A 30 0.41 8.13 10.17
N GLN A 31 0.99 9.25 10.61
CA GLN A 31 0.90 10.52 9.88
C GLN A 31 1.55 10.41 8.49
N LEU A 32 2.72 9.76 8.39
CA LEU A 32 3.40 9.52 7.13
C LEU A 32 2.54 8.66 6.20
N LEU A 33 2.07 7.50 6.67
CA LEU A 33 1.25 6.59 5.89
C LEU A 33 -0.06 7.24 5.44
N PHE A 34 -0.70 8.04 6.30
CA PHE A 34 -1.92 8.77 5.95
C PHE A 34 -1.73 9.70 4.75
N VAL A 35 -0.57 10.37 4.65
CA VAL A 35 -0.26 11.26 3.53
C VAL A 35 0.14 10.49 2.26
N PHE A 36 0.84 9.37 2.42
CA PHE A 36 1.43 8.66 1.29
C PHE A 36 0.57 7.53 0.71
N GLU A 37 -0.29 6.88 1.50
CA GLU A 37 -1.20 5.80 1.07
C GLU A 37 -2.46 6.32 0.37
N THR A 38 -2.29 7.28 -0.54
CA THR A 38 -3.38 7.76 -1.38
C THR A 38 -3.49 6.92 -2.65
N VAL A 39 -4.72 6.83 -3.20
CA VAL A 39 -4.97 6.15 -4.49
C VAL A 39 -4.17 6.80 -5.60
N ASP A 40 -3.94 8.10 -5.53
CA ASP A 40 -3.18 8.84 -6.54
C ASP A 40 -1.70 8.44 -6.50
N ASN A 41 -1.08 8.38 -5.32
CA ASN A 41 0.29 7.89 -5.16
C ASN A 41 0.42 6.42 -5.58
N PHE A 42 -0.58 5.59 -5.25
CA PHE A 42 -0.63 4.21 -5.70
C PHE A 42 -0.60 4.11 -7.23
N CYS A 43 -1.43 4.90 -7.93
CA CYS A 43 -1.48 4.90 -9.39
C CYS A 43 -0.19 5.40 -10.04
N VAL A 44 0.56 6.30 -9.39
CA VAL A 44 1.86 6.77 -9.87
C VAL A 44 2.92 5.68 -9.72
N ALA A 45 2.97 5.04 -8.55
CA ALA A 45 4.00 4.05 -8.21
C ALA A 45 3.79 2.67 -8.88
N HIS A 46 2.58 2.38 -9.36
CA HIS A 46 2.26 1.07 -9.92
C HIS A 46 1.96 1.12 -11.43
N GLU A 47 2.12 -0.03 -12.07
CA GLU A 47 1.69 -0.32 -13.44
C GLU A 47 0.89 -1.63 -13.46
N VAL A 48 0.03 -1.79 -14.47
CA VAL A 48 -0.73 -3.03 -14.65
C VAL A 48 -0.26 -3.78 -15.88
N PHE A 49 0.17 -5.02 -15.70
CA PHE A 49 0.44 -5.97 -16.76
C PHE A 49 -0.83 -6.74 -17.07
N ASP A 50 -1.44 -6.48 -18.23
CA ASP A 50 -2.54 -7.27 -18.76
C ASP A 50 -2.00 -8.21 -19.84
N LEU A 51 -1.59 -9.43 -19.44
CA LEU A 51 -1.04 -10.40 -20.37
C LEU A 51 -2.10 -10.98 -21.30
N ASN A 52 -3.39 -10.92 -20.95
CA ASN A 52 -4.48 -11.32 -21.86
C ASN A 52 -4.53 -10.41 -23.09
N LYS A 53 -4.05 -9.17 -22.96
CA LYS A 53 -4.00 -8.18 -24.04
C LYS A 53 -2.57 -7.85 -24.50
N TYR A 54 -1.56 -8.47 -23.89
CA TYR A 54 -0.14 -8.16 -24.11
C TYR A 54 0.17 -6.66 -23.98
N LYS A 55 -0.35 -6.01 -22.92
CA LYS A 55 -0.18 -4.57 -22.69
C LYS A 55 0.25 -4.26 -21.28
N ILE A 56 1.05 -3.20 -21.17
CA ILE A 56 1.35 -2.54 -19.90
C ILE A 56 0.53 -1.26 -19.82
N ILE A 57 -0.15 -1.06 -18.70
CA ILE A 57 -1.10 0.02 -18.49
C ILE A 57 -0.56 0.95 -17.39
N TYR A 58 -0.34 2.20 -17.77
CA TYR A 58 0.10 3.29 -16.89
C TYR A 58 -1.03 4.26 -16.53
N ASN A 59 -2.20 4.07 -17.10
CA ASN A 59 -3.33 4.99 -16.93
C ASN A 59 -3.91 4.86 -15.51
N ALA A 60 -3.83 5.94 -14.73
CA ALA A 60 -4.33 6.00 -13.36
C ALA A 60 -5.80 5.58 -13.22
N LYS A 61 -6.67 5.92 -14.18
CA LYS A 61 -8.09 5.51 -14.14
C LYS A 61 -8.21 3.99 -14.20
N THR A 62 -7.49 3.36 -15.12
CA THR A 62 -7.54 1.90 -15.29
C THR A 62 -6.86 1.19 -14.12
N ILE A 63 -5.74 1.71 -13.61
CA ILE A 63 -5.08 1.16 -12.42
C ILE A 63 -6.04 1.21 -11.22
N ARG A 64 -6.75 2.32 -11.02
CA ARG A 64 -7.78 2.47 -9.98
C ARG A 64 -8.93 1.49 -10.18
N GLU A 65 -9.41 1.30 -11.41
CA GLU A 65 -10.45 0.31 -11.71
C GLU A 65 -10.00 -1.11 -11.37
N VAL A 66 -8.77 -1.48 -11.70
CA VAL A 66 -8.18 -2.79 -11.41
C VAL A 66 -7.99 -2.99 -9.90
N MET A 67 -7.50 -1.97 -9.19
CA MET A 67 -7.33 -1.97 -7.73
C MET A 67 -8.67 -2.18 -6.98
N ASN A 68 -9.76 -1.62 -7.50
CA ASN A 68 -11.09 -1.76 -6.88
C ASN A 68 -11.78 -3.10 -7.18
N GLN A 69 -11.19 -3.96 -8.02
CA GLN A 69 -11.73 -5.29 -8.27
C GLN A 69 -11.52 -6.16 -7.02
N LYS A 70 -12.59 -6.85 -6.60
CA LYS A 70 -12.53 -7.78 -5.47
C LYS A 70 -11.52 -8.91 -5.71
N GLU A 71 -11.42 -9.36 -6.96
CA GLU A 71 -10.45 -10.35 -7.43
C GLU A 71 -9.88 -9.90 -8.78
N LEU A 72 -8.57 -10.02 -8.93
CA LEU A 72 -7.91 -9.74 -10.19
C LEU A 72 -8.25 -10.83 -11.22
N LYS A 73 -8.45 -10.40 -12.46
CA LYS A 73 -8.58 -11.35 -13.57
C LYS A 73 -7.30 -12.17 -13.69
N PRO A 74 -7.38 -13.46 -14.06
CA PRO A 74 -6.21 -14.26 -14.37
C PRO A 74 -5.29 -13.54 -15.36
N PHE A 75 -3.98 -13.62 -15.12
CA PHE A 75 -2.95 -12.99 -15.95
C PHE A 75 -3.00 -11.45 -16.02
N VAL A 76 -3.68 -10.81 -15.06
CA VAL A 76 -3.58 -9.37 -14.80
C VAL A 76 -2.82 -9.18 -13.50
N PHE A 77 -1.72 -8.43 -13.55
CA PHE A 77 -0.84 -8.20 -12.40
C PHE A 77 -0.69 -6.70 -12.17
N ILE A 78 -0.72 -6.29 -10.90
CA ILE A 78 -0.31 -4.95 -10.49
C ILE A 78 1.14 -5.06 -10.03
N SER A 79 2.05 -4.31 -10.65
CA SER A 79 3.46 -4.28 -10.26
C SER A 79 3.84 -2.90 -9.76
N ASN A 80 4.69 -2.86 -8.74
CA ASN A 80 5.39 -1.63 -8.39
C ASN A 80 6.47 -1.33 -9.44
N LYS A 81 6.74 -0.05 -9.70
CA LYS A 81 7.75 0.40 -10.68
C LYS A 81 9.18 0.47 -10.10
N ASN A 82 9.34 0.31 -8.79
CA ASN A 82 10.63 0.35 -8.10
C ASN A 82 11.35 -1.00 -8.07
#